data_AF-A0AAV5FL87-F1
#
_entry.id   AF-A0AAV5FL87-F1
#
_cell.length_a   1.000
_cell.length_b   1.000
_cell.length_c   1.000
_cell.angle_alpha   90.00
_cell.angle_beta   90.00
_cell.angle_gamma   90.00
#
_symmetry.space_group_name_H-M   'P 1'
#
loop_
_entity.id
_entity.type
_entity.pdbx_description
1 polymer ?
#
loop_
_entity_poly.entity_id
_entity_poly.type
_entity_poly.pdbx_seq_one_letter_code
_entity_poly.pdbx_strand_id
1 'polypeptide(L)'
;MVLPQRTVKLVDADGDQSFVHKLQLSISKGLPHATPVPALRTEEHELVKSVFQILQGFETSWLYWDNTVPGYREKSGVYVAHLSLTGLGSVLCPFLFAATCLKHVEIFVGKVRTCHHRIPTLDAFASSVDSWLTRLREVALKEEEQLFTSISRTITLLGLTDSMSSLCSGAEHLSQVVHGALPHSFWDSGAHMASSEVAVYILNQLFKKLNEVCLVEDGEGEPYHMLLVIFTGSLLPYLQCLDSWLYDGILDDPYEEVYPKCYAYT
;
A
#
# COMPACT_ATOMS: atom_id res chain seq x y z
N MET A 1 -19.63 52.91 63.72
CA MET A 1 -19.81 51.82 62.73
C MET A 1 -18.76 51.98 61.63
N VAL A 2 -18.30 50.86 61.05
CA VAL A 2 -17.51 50.73 59.79
C VAL A 2 -16.13 51.44 59.72
N LEU A 3 -15.09 50.61 59.63
CA LEU A 3 -13.71 50.83 59.14
C LEU A 3 -13.56 50.09 57.77
N PRO A 4 -12.38 50.03 57.08
CA PRO A 4 -11.09 50.73 57.23
C PRO A 4 -10.85 51.64 55.97
N GLN A 5 -9.72 51.89 55.29
CA GLN A 5 -8.29 51.47 55.20
C GLN A 5 -7.40 52.72 54.92
N ARG A 6 -6.10 52.84 55.31
CA ARG A 6 -4.86 52.07 54.99
C ARG A 6 -4.28 52.46 53.61
N THR A 7 -3.21 53.27 53.45
CA THR A 7 -1.79 53.21 53.91
C THR A 7 -1.01 51.99 53.37
N VAL A 8 0.28 52.01 53.00
CA VAL A 8 1.30 53.01 52.56
C VAL A 8 2.57 52.21 52.14
N LYS A 9 3.40 52.67 51.16
CA LYS A 9 4.71 52.07 50.77
C LYS A 9 4.62 50.63 50.17
N LEU A 10 5.61 50.05 49.47
CA LEU A 10 7.09 50.21 49.49
C LEU A 10 7.76 50.40 48.12
N VAL A 11 9.05 50.75 48.19
CA VAL A 11 10.09 50.61 47.16
C VAL A 11 10.86 49.31 47.45
N ASP A 12 11.22 48.53 46.44
CA ASP A 12 12.61 48.04 46.29
C ASP A 12 12.92 47.55 44.86
N ALA A 13 14.18 47.15 44.63
CA ALA A 13 14.79 46.91 43.32
C ALA A 13 14.83 45.40 42.89
N ASP A 14 15.91 45.01 42.19
CA ASP A 14 16.14 43.74 41.49
C ASP A 14 15.23 43.46 40.27
N GLY A 15 15.64 42.64 39.30
CA GLY A 15 16.86 41.84 39.18
C GLY A 15 16.54 40.50 38.51
N ASP A 16 17.40 40.03 37.61
CA ASP A 16 17.46 38.65 37.08
C ASP A 16 16.16 37.92 36.69
N GLN A 17 15.15 38.64 36.17
CA GLN A 17 14.24 38.03 35.21
C GLN A 17 14.98 37.78 33.89
N SER A 18 15.52 36.56 33.77
CA SER A 18 16.23 36.03 32.60
C SER A 18 15.57 36.41 31.28
N PHE A 19 16.41 36.72 30.28
CA PHE A 19 15.98 37.05 28.91
C PHE A 19 15.05 35.97 28.32
N VAL A 20 15.25 34.71 28.70
CA VAL A 20 14.38 33.57 28.34
C VAL A 20 12.94 33.77 28.84
N HIS A 21 12.75 34.26 30.07
CA HIS A 21 11.44 34.48 30.66
C HIS A 21 10.69 35.65 29.96
N LYS A 22 11.43 36.67 29.52
CA LYS A 22 10.88 37.77 28.70
C LYS A 22 10.52 37.31 27.28
N LEU A 23 11.33 36.44 26.67
CA LEU A 23 10.99 35.78 25.39
C LEU A 23 9.73 34.93 25.52
N GLN A 24 9.64 34.06 26.52
CA GLN A 24 8.46 33.21 26.77
C GLN A 24 7.17 34.03 26.97
N LEU A 25 7.23 35.12 27.75
CA LEU A 25 6.09 36.03 27.95
C LEU A 25 5.73 36.87 26.71
N SER A 26 6.66 37.07 25.78
CA SER A 26 6.42 37.79 24.52
C SER A 26 5.82 36.86 23.46
N ILE A 27 6.36 35.65 23.33
CA ILE A 27 5.87 34.61 22.40
C ILE A 27 4.44 34.18 22.76
N SER A 28 4.18 33.92 24.05
CA SER A 28 2.85 33.48 24.53
C SER A 28 1.74 34.54 24.44
N LYS A 29 2.09 35.82 24.25
CA LYS A 29 1.13 36.91 23.96
C LYS A 29 0.98 37.23 22.47
N GLY A 30 1.91 36.79 21.62
CA GLY A 30 1.97 37.13 20.20
C GLY A 30 1.30 36.11 19.27
N LEU A 31 1.36 34.81 19.61
CA LEU A 31 0.63 33.77 18.89
C LEU A 31 -0.12 32.87 19.88
N PRO A 32 -1.41 32.57 19.64
CA PRO A 32 -1.98 31.34 20.17
C PRO A 32 -1.24 30.17 19.49
N HIS A 33 -0.29 29.57 20.21
CA HIS A 33 0.08 28.19 19.91
C HIS A 33 -1.22 27.39 20.00
N ALA A 34 -1.69 26.86 18.88
CA ALA A 34 -3.00 26.24 18.80
C ALA A 34 -3.00 24.99 19.68
N THR A 35 -3.46 25.13 20.93
CA THR A 35 -3.59 24.02 21.87
C THR A 35 -4.58 23.03 21.24
N PRO A 36 -4.12 21.83 20.82
CA PRO A 36 -4.96 20.96 20.01
C PRO A 36 -6.19 20.57 20.81
N VAL A 37 -7.37 20.78 20.20
CA VAL A 37 -8.66 20.59 20.85
C VAL A 37 -8.72 19.17 21.42
N PRO A 38 -8.90 18.97 22.74
CA PRO A 38 -8.72 17.66 23.37
C PRO A 38 -9.56 16.52 22.78
N ALA A 39 -10.67 16.84 22.11
CA ALA A 39 -11.58 15.90 21.46
C ALA A 39 -11.01 15.20 20.20
N LEU A 40 -9.84 15.61 19.68
CA LEU A 40 -9.19 15.00 18.51
C LEU A 40 -7.87 14.29 18.85
N ARG A 41 -7.62 14.02 20.13
CA ARG A 41 -6.44 13.24 20.55
C ARG A 41 -6.66 11.76 20.23
N THR A 42 -5.89 11.24 19.28
CA THR A 42 -5.81 9.80 18.98
C THR A 42 -4.64 9.18 19.74
N GLU A 43 -4.87 8.01 20.32
CA GLU A 43 -3.79 7.20 20.87
C GLU A 43 -3.07 6.45 19.75
N GLU A 44 -1.76 6.27 19.91
CA GLU A 44 -0.89 5.65 18.89
C GLU A 44 -1.32 4.20 18.57
N HIS A 45 -1.77 3.46 19.59
CA HIS A 45 -2.17 2.06 19.44
C HIS A 45 -3.38 1.86 18.51
N GLU A 46 -4.37 2.75 18.57
CA GLU A 46 -5.54 2.73 17.67
C GLU A 46 -5.16 3.17 16.24
N LEU A 47 -4.19 4.06 16.09
CA LEU A 47 -3.69 4.45 14.77
C LEU A 47 -2.84 3.33 14.12
N VAL A 48 -1.98 2.64 14.87
CA VAL A 48 -1.25 1.43 14.44
C VAL A 48 -2.22 0.35 13.96
N LYS A 49 -3.27 0.07 14.74
CA LYS A 49 -4.36 -0.84 14.36
C LYS A 49 -5.10 -0.40 13.08
N SER A 50 -5.28 0.91 12.89
CA SER A 50 -5.87 1.44 11.65
C SER A 50 -4.94 1.32 10.43
N VAL A 51 -3.62 1.35 10.64
CA VAL A 51 -2.63 1.05 9.59
C VAL A 51 -2.73 -0.41 9.15
N PHE A 52 -2.82 -1.37 10.09
CA PHE A 52 -3.09 -2.77 9.73
C PHE A 52 -4.40 -2.93 8.94
N GLN A 53 -5.49 -2.28 9.38
CA GLN A 53 -6.78 -2.37 8.70
C GLN A 53 -6.78 -1.84 7.26
N ILE A 54 -6.05 -0.77 6.93
CA ILE A 54 -5.94 -0.32 5.53
C ILE A 54 -5.05 -1.25 4.68
N LEU A 55 -4.03 -1.89 5.25
CA LEU A 55 -3.21 -2.88 4.54
C LEU A 55 -4.03 -4.15 4.21
N GLN A 56 -4.97 -4.53 5.07
CA GLN A 56 -5.99 -5.55 4.78
C GLN A 56 -7.05 -5.08 3.75
N GLY A 57 -7.07 -3.80 3.38
CA GLY A 57 -7.97 -3.24 2.37
C GLY A 57 -9.31 -2.73 2.91
N PHE A 58 -9.46 -2.52 4.22
CA PHE A 58 -10.64 -1.90 4.83
C PHE A 58 -10.54 -0.36 4.85
N GLU A 59 -11.61 0.30 5.28
CA GLU A 59 -11.65 1.73 5.59
C GLU A 59 -11.88 1.93 7.10
N THR A 60 -11.36 3.04 7.66
CA THR A 60 -11.35 3.27 9.12
C THR A 60 -11.92 4.65 9.50
N SER A 61 -12.00 4.89 10.81
CA SER A 61 -12.34 6.18 11.41
C SER A 61 -11.43 7.30 10.91
N TRP A 62 -10.12 7.06 10.73
CA TRP A 62 -9.12 8.09 10.41
C TRP A 62 -8.56 7.99 9.00
N LEU A 63 -8.48 6.80 8.41
CA LEU A 63 -7.90 6.52 7.10
C LEU A 63 -8.98 5.96 6.17
N TYR A 64 -9.23 6.60 5.03
CA TYR A 64 -10.34 6.27 4.11
C TYR A 64 -9.86 6.13 2.67
N TRP A 65 -10.67 5.49 1.83
CA TRP A 65 -10.39 5.38 0.40
C TRP A 65 -11.04 6.54 -0.37
N ASP A 66 -10.23 7.30 -1.10
CA ASP A 66 -10.70 8.36 -1.99
C ASP A 66 -11.04 7.77 -3.36
N ASN A 67 -12.30 7.91 -3.77
CA ASN A 67 -12.78 7.46 -5.09
C ASN A 67 -12.55 8.50 -6.21
N THR A 68 -12.17 9.74 -5.88
CA THR A 68 -11.92 10.81 -6.86
C THR A 68 -10.48 10.81 -7.37
N VAL A 69 -9.54 10.43 -6.51
CA VAL A 69 -8.15 10.09 -6.85
C VAL A 69 -7.86 8.79 -6.11
N PRO A 70 -7.82 7.63 -6.81
CA PRO A 70 -7.83 6.32 -6.16
C PRO A 70 -6.63 6.16 -5.23
N GLY A 71 -6.89 6.10 -3.93
CA GLY A 71 -5.86 5.98 -2.91
C GLY A 71 -6.37 6.18 -1.49
N TYR A 72 -5.63 5.64 -0.52
CA TYR A 72 -5.90 5.87 0.89
C TYR A 72 -5.41 7.26 1.33
N ARG A 73 -6.24 7.94 2.12
CA ARG A 73 -5.95 9.27 2.67
C ARG A 73 -6.25 9.35 4.16
N GLU A 74 -5.48 10.17 4.86
CA GLU A 74 -5.77 10.62 6.22
C GLU A 74 -6.93 11.65 6.21
N LYS A 75 -7.84 11.58 7.18
CA LYS A 75 -8.85 12.63 7.41
C LYS A 75 -8.24 13.77 8.21
N SER A 76 -8.43 15.01 7.74
CA SER A 76 -7.89 16.21 8.36
C SER A 76 -8.24 16.32 9.85
N GLY A 77 -7.23 16.23 10.72
CA GLY A 77 -7.37 16.43 12.16
C GLY A 77 -7.01 15.24 13.06
N VAL A 78 -6.28 14.24 12.56
CA VAL A 78 -5.61 13.25 13.43
C VAL A 78 -4.47 13.93 14.20
N TYR A 79 -4.41 13.76 15.51
CA TYR A 79 -3.34 14.32 16.34
C TYR A 79 -2.86 13.31 17.40
N VAL A 80 -1.62 12.85 17.24
CA VAL A 80 -0.89 12.03 18.22
C VAL A 80 -0.04 12.93 19.12
N ALA A 81 -0.16 12.79 20.44
CA ALA A 81 0.32 13.79 21.41
C ALA A 81 1.85 14.02 21.46
N HIS A 82 2.65 13.14 20.85
CA HIS A 82 4.11 13.20 20.83
C HIS A 82 4.71 13.45 19.41
N LEU A 83 3.87 13.63 18.38
CA LEU A 83 4.28 13.84 16.99
C LEU A 83 3.78 15.18 16.46
N SER A 84 4.56 15.79 15.55
CA SER A 84 4.06 16.92 14.74
C SER A 84 3.17 16.40 13.62
N LEU A 85 2.22 17.20 13.15
CA LEU A 85 1.31 16.82 12.05
C LEU A 85 2.09 16.44 10.77
N THR A 86 3.17 17.17 10.46
CA THR A 86 4.07 16.85 9.34
C THR A 86 4.88 15.58 9.58
N GLY A 87 5.31 15.32 10.82
CA GLY A 87 5.99 14.08 11.20
C GLY A 87 5.05 12.87 11.05
N LEU A 88 3.83 12.99 11.57
CA LEU A 88 2.80 11.95 11.47
C LEU A 88 2.49 11.62 10.00
N GLY A 89 2.22 12.62 9.16
CA GLY A 89 2.01 12.43 7.73
C GLY A 89 3.20 11.78 7.02
N SER A 90 4.44 12.13 7.40
CA SER A 90 5.64 11.51 6.81
C SER A 90 5.81 10.02 7.20
N VAL A 91 5.39 9.62 8.40
CA VAL A 91 5.42 8.22 8.86
C VAL A 91 4.23 7.42 8.31
N LEU A 92 3.06 8.03 8.12
CA LEU A 92 1.90 7.38 7.51
C LEU A 92 2.01 7.22 5.99
N CYS A 93 2.76 8.08 5.30
CA CYS A 93 2.83 8.10 3.84
C CYS A 93 3.25 6.76 3.20
N PRO A 94 4.30 6.03 3.67
CA PRO A 94 4.66 4.72 3.13
C PRO A 94 3.53 3.69 3.27
N PHE A 95 2.82 3.67 4.41
CA PHE A 95 1.70 2.76 4.63
C PHE A 95 0.48 3.08 3.77
N LEU A 96 0.14 4.36 3.63
CA LEU A 96 -0.94 4.83 2.76
C LEU A 96 -0.65 4.49 1.29
N PHE A 97 0.61 4.62 0.87
CA PHE A 97 1.06 4.22 -0.46
C PHE A 97 1.01 2.70 -0.65
N ALA A 98 1.56 1.90 0.26
CA ALA A 98 1.53 0.44 0.20
C ALA A 98 0.08 -0.11 0.20
N ALA A 99 -0.79 0.40 1.08
CA ALA A 99 -2.21 0.06 1.08
C ALA A 99 -2.90 0.44 -0.24
N THR A 100 -2.53 1.59 -0.82
CA THR A 100 -3.04 2.03 -2.14
C THR A 100 -2.58 1.10 -3.26
N CYS A 101 -1.32 0.66 -3.25
CA CYS A 101 -0.77 -0.33 -4.17
C CYS A 101 -1.52 -1.66 -4.09
N LEU A 102 -1.71 -2.21 -2.88
CA LEU A 102 -2.49 -3.43 -2.66
C LEU A 102 -3.95 -3.27 -3.12
N LYS A 103 -4.58 -2.11 -2.89
CA LYS A 103 -5.97 -1.86 -3.28
C LYS A 103 -6.15 -1.76 -4.80
N HIS A 104 -5.19 -1.16 -5.51
CA HIS A 104 -5.17 -1.17 -6.97
C HIS A 104 -5.05 -2.59 -7.54
N VAL A 105 -4.23 -3.44 -6.91
CA VAL A 105 -4.07 -4.86 -7.30
C VAL A 105 -5.36 -5.66 -7.03
N GLU A 106 -6.03 -5.44 -5.90
CA GLU A 106 -7.34 -6.04 -5.61
C GLU A 106 -8.42 -5.62 -6.62
N ILE A 107 -8.51 -4.31 -6.93
CA ILE A 107 -9.43 -3.79 -7.96
C ILE A 107 -9.11 -4.37 -9.33
N PHE A 108 -7.82 -4.52 -9.67
CA PHE A 108 -7.37 -5.12 -10.93
C PHE A 108 -7.82 -6.58 -11.06
N VAL A 109 -7.55 -7.41 -10.05
CA VAL A 109 -7.96 -8.82 -10.04
C VAL A 109 -9.50 -8.94 -10.10
N GLY A 110 -10.22 -8.05 -9.40
CA GLY A 110 -11.67 -7.96 -9.48
C GLY A 110 -12.20 -7.62 -10.89
N LYS A 111 -11.52 -6.72 -11.61
CA LYS A 111 -11.84 -6.41 -13.02
C LYS A 111 -11.60 -7.61 -13.93
N VAL A 112 -10.46 -8.30 -13.82
CA VAL A 112 -10.18 -9.51 -14.62
C VAL A 112 -11.25 -10.57 -14.36
N ARG A 113 -11.55 -10.88 -13.09
CA ARG A 113 -12.59 -11.86 -12.69
C ARG A 113 -14.02 -11.51 -13.11
N THR A 114 -14.27 -10.26 -13.53
CA THR A 114 -15.57 -9.81 -14.05
C THR A 114 -15.60 -9.62 -15.57
N CYS A 115 -14.48 -9.81 -16.28
CA CYS A 115 -14.43 -9.83 -17.73
C CYS A 115 -15.18 -11.06 -18.29
N HIS A 116 -16.12 -10.84 -19.21
CA HIS A 116 -16.81 -11.95 -19.90
C HIS A 116 -15.93 -12.63 -20.96
N HIS A 117 -14.89 -11.96 -21.45
CA HIS A 117 -13.88 -12.54 -22.33
C HIS A 117 -12.80 -13.20 -21.47
N ARG A 118 -12.85 -14.53 -21.37
CA ARG A 118 -11.83 -15.32 -20.69
C ARG A 118 -10.58 -15.41 -21.54
N ILE A 119 -9.44 -15.17 -20.90
CA ILE A 119 -8.10 -15.25 -21.45
C ILE A 119 -7.33 -16.08 -20.41
N PRO A 120 -7.23 -17.41 -20.54
CA PRO A 120 -6.59 -18.29 -19.56
C PRO A 120 -5.26 -17.79 -19.00
N THR A 121 -4.40 -17.20 -19.82
CA THR A 121 -3.12 -16.62 -19.37
C THR A 121 -3.32 -15.40 -18.45
N LEU A 122 -4.33 -14.56 -18.71
CA LEU A 122 -4.69 -13.42 -17.85
C LEU A 122 -5.39 -13.86 -16.56
N ASP A 123 -6.24 -14.89 -16.63
CA ASP A 123 -6.88 -15.49 -15.44
C ASP A 123 -5.84 -16.17 -14.52
N ALA A 124 -4.84 -16.86 -15.11
CA ALA A 124 -3.72 -17.46 -14.39
C ALA A 124 -2.78 -16.39 -13.79
N PHE A 125 -2.47 -15.34 -14.54
CA PHE A 125 -1.75 -14.16 -14.03
C PHE A 125 -2.48 -13.52 -12.84
N ALA A 126 -3.77 -13.21 -13.00
CA ALA A 126 -4.58 -12.59 -11.95
C ALA A 126 -4.68 -13.49 -10.70
N SER A 127 -4.80 -14.81 -10.87
CA SER A 127 -4.81 -15.77 -9.75
C SER A 127 -3.46 -15.88 -9.03
N SER A 128 -2.35 -15.75 -9.77
CA SER A 128 -0.99 -15.73 -9.20
C SER A 128 -0.72 -14.43 -8.42
N VAL A 129 -1.23 -13.30 -8.93
CA VAL A 129 -1.20 -11.98 -8.30
C VAL A 129 -2.07 -11.93 -7.03
N ASP A 130 -3.27 -12.51 -7.08
CA ASP A 130 -4.20 -12.64 -5.94
C ASP A 130 -3.61 -13.49 -4.80
N SER A 131 -2.91 -14.57 -5.16
CA SER A 131 -2.16 -15.42 -4.22
C SER A 131 -1.04 -14.63 -3.51
N TRP A 132 -0.32 -13.77 -4.25
CA TRP A 132 0.71 -12.90 -3.68
C TRP A 132 0.15 -11.77 -2.82
N LEU A 133 -0.94 -11.13 -3.25
CA LEU A 133 -1.66 -10.14 -2.47
C LEU A 133 -2.16 -10.74 -1.15
N THR A 134 -2.66 -11.97 -1.18
CA THR A 134 -3.06 -12.73 0.01
C THR A 134 -1.86 -12.98 0.93
N ARG A 135 -0.72 -13.44 0.39
CA ARG A 135 0.51 -13.64 1.17
C ARG A 135 1.05 -12.35 1.81
N LEU A 136 0.97 -11.20 1.13
CA LEU A 136 1.34 -9.90 1.72
C LEU A 136 0.37 -9.51 2.85
N ARG A 137 -0.95 -9.67 2.64
CA ARG A 137 -1.97 -9.44 3.68
C ARG A 137 -1.80 -10.36 4.90
N GLU A 138 -1.40 -11.62 4.70
CA GLU A 138 -1.05 -12.54 5.78
C GLU A 138 0.13 -12.07 6.63
N VAL A 139 1.15 -11.43 6.04
CA VAL A 139 2.29 -10.88 6.79
C VAL A 139 1.84 -9.73 7.68
N ALA A 140 1.01 -8.82 7.16
CA ALA A 140 0.40 -7.76 7.97
C ALA A 140 -0.47 -8.32 9.11
N LEU A 141 -1.25 -9.37 8.85
CA LEU A 141 -2.09 -10.02 9.87
C LEU A 141 -1.25 -10.66 10.98
N LYS A 142 -0.11 -11.29 10.64
CA LYS A 142 0.77 -11.96 11.61
C LYS A 142 1.53 -10.99 12.51
N GLU A 143 1.82 -9.77 12.07
CA GLU A 143 2.32 -8.70 12.95
C GLU A 143 1.20 -8.09 13.82
N GLU A 144 -0.04 -8.00 13.31
CA GLU A 144 -1.21 -7.58 14.11
C GLU A 144 -1.53 -8.61 15.22
N GLU A 145 -1.50 -9.92 14.92
CA GLU A 145 -1.66 -10.98 15.93
C GLU A 145 -0.56 -10.94 17.01
N GLN A 146 0.68 -10.61 16.63
CA GLN A 146 1.77 -10.42 17.58
C GLN A 146 1.56 -9.20 18.50
N LEU A 147 1.02 -8.09 17.99
CA LEU A 147 0.64 -6.93 18.81
C LEU A 147 -0.33 -7.33 19.93
N PHE A 148 -1.36 -8.13 19.61
CA PHE A 148 -2.37 -8.54 20.58
C PHE A 148 -1.92 -9.63 21.55
N THR A 149 -0.98 -10.50 21.17
CA THR A 149 -0.53 -11.62 22.01
C THR A 149 0.67 -11.29 22.90
N SER A 150 1.55 -10.37 22.50
CA SER A 150 2.79 -10.08 23.24
C SER A 150 2.63 -8.93 24.24
N ILE A 151 2.28 -9.28 25.48
CA ILE A 151 2.04 -8.40 26.65
C ILE A 151 3.16 -7.35 26.88
N SER A 152 4.36 -7.56 26.34
CA SER A 152 5.53 -6.68 26.46
C SER A 152 5.90 -5.87 25.21
N ARG A 153 5.32 -6.12 24.02
CA ARG A 153 5.73 -5.43 22.76
C ARG A 153 4.83 -4.23 22.47
N THR A 154 5.24 -3.05 22.94
CA THR A 154 4.66 -1.78 22.47
C THR A 154 5.18 -1.48 21.07
N ILE A 155 4.40 -1.79 20.04
CA ILE A 155 4.71 -1.38 18.66
C ILE A 155 4.36 0.10 18.51
N THR A 156 5.37 0.92 18.21
CA THR A 156 5.22 2.32 17.80
C THR A 156 5.08 2.41 16.28
N LEU A 157 4.58 3.53 15.76
CA LEU A 157 4.49 3.79 14.32
C LEU A 157 5.86 3.71 13.63
N LEU A 158 6.94 4.10 14.33
CA LEU A 158 8.31 3.98 13.83
C LEU A 158 8.78 2.52 13.80
N GLY A 159 8.57 1.75 14.88
CA GLY A 159 8.91 0.32 14.90
C GLY A 159 8.09 -0.51 13.90
N LEU A 160 6.86 -0.09 13.61
CA LEU A 160 6.05 -0.63 12.53
C LEU A 160 6.66 -0.31 11.15
N THR A 161 7.25 0.86 10.96
CA THR A 161 7.86 1.28 9.69
C THR A 161 9.04 0.38 9.33
N ASP A 162 9.92 0.11 10.29
CA ASP A 162 11.02 -0.83 10.12
C ASP A 162 10.51 -2.26 9.86
N SER A 163 9.57 -2.73 10.70
CA SER A 163 9.03 -4.10 10.66
C SER A 163 8.19 -4.43 9.42
N MET A 164 7.66 -3.42 8.73
CA MET A 164 6.78 -3.57 7.55
C MET A 164 7.44 -3.06 6.25
N SER A 165 8.72 -2.69 6.31
CA SER A 165 9.47 -2.12 5.19
C SER A 165 9.45 -3.03 3.93
N SER A 166 9.70 -4.33 4.09
CA SER A 166 9.64 -5.32 3.02
C SER A 166 8.23 -5.55 2.47
N LEU A 167 7.19 -5.43 3.30
CA LEU A 167 5.80 -5.48 2.83
C LEU A 167 5.46 -4.25 2.00
N CYS A 168 5.95 -3.07 2.39
CA CYS A 168 5.73 -1.83 1.65
C CYS A 168 6.45 -1.86 0.29
N SER A 169 7.72 -2.28 0.23
CA SER A 169 8.43 -2.42 -1.05
C SER A 169 7.85 -3.55 -1.91
N GLY A 170 7.45 -4.68 -1.32
CA GLY A 170 6.78 -5.78 -2.02
C GLY A 170 5.43 -5.37 -2.62
N ALA A 171 4.62 -4.59 -1.88
CA ALA A 171 3.36 -4.04 -2.38
C ALA A 171 3.57 -3.07 -3.54
N GLU A 172 4.58 -2.20 -3.47
CA GLU A 172 4.94 -1.32 -4.59
C GLU A 172 5.36 -2.14 -5.82
N HIS A 173 6.31 -3.06 -5.69
CA HIS A 173 6.76 -3.90 -6.80
C HIS A 173 5.60 -4.68 -7.44
N LEU A 174 4.69 -5.25 -6.64
CA LEU A 174 3.52 -5.97 -7.16
C LEU A 174 2.61 -5.04 -7.97
N SER A 175 2.39 -3.81 -7.49
CA SER A 175 1.60 -2.79 -8.19
C SER A 175 2.29 -2.34 -9.49
N GLN A 176 3.61 -2.11 -9.48
CA GLN A 176 4.39 -1.82 -10.68
C GLN A 176 4.37 -2.96 -11.70
N VAL A 177 4.35 -4.23 -11.26
CA VAL A 177 4.21 -5.39 -12.16
C VAL A 177 2.83 -5.41 -12.80
N VAL A 178 1.76 -5.32 -12.01
CA VAL A 178 0.37 -5.30 -12.50
C VAL A 178 0.10 -4.13 -13.45
N HIS A 179 0.59 -2.93 -13.14
CA HIS A 179 0.41 -1.74 -13.98
C HIS A 179 1.18 -1.84 -15.33
N GLY A 180 2.28 -2.59 -15.38
CA GLY A 180 3.04 -2.84 -16.62
C GLY A 180 2.56 -4.03 -17.44
N ALA A 181 1.83 -4.97 -16.82
CA ALA A 181 1.45 -6.25 -17.44
C ALA A 181 0.36 -6.14 -18.51
N LEU A 182 -0.42 -5.05 -18.56
CA LEU A 182 -1.44 -4.81 -19.58
C LEU A 182 -1.34 -3.41 -20.20
N PRO A 183 -1.57 -3.25 -21.52
CA PRO A 183 -1.73 -1.94 -22.13
C PRO A 183 -3.00 -1.26 -21.62
N HIS A 184 -2.98 0.06 -21.40
CA HIS A 184 -4.18 0.81 -20.98
C HIS A 184 -5.34 0.66 -22.00
N SER A 185 -5.01 0.51 -23.29
CA SER A 185 -5.99 0.24 -24.36
C SER A 185 -6.83 -1.02 -24.16
N PHE A 186 -6.37 -2.01 -23.37
CA PHE A 186 -7.17 -3.20 -23.03
C PHE A 186 -8.44 -2.85 -22.23
N TRP A 187 -8.39 -1.77 -21.43
CA TRP A 187 -9.54 -1.31 -20.64
C TRP A 187 -10.31 -0.17 -21.32
N ASP A 188 -9.61 0.72 -22.01
CA ASP A 188 -10.20 1.96 -22.55
C ASP A 188 -10.71 1.83 -23.99
N SER A 189 -10.21 0.86 -24.77
CA SER A 189 -10.67 0.66 -26.16
C SER A 189 -11.67 -0.49 -26.24
N GLY A 190 -12.88 -0.18 -26.72
CA GLY A 190 -13.90 -1.18 -27.08
C GLY A 190 -13.57 -2.02 -28.31
N ALA A 191 -12.30 -2.02 -28.74
CA ALA A 191 -11.76 -2.93 -29.73
C ALA A 191 -11.11 -4.10 -28.99
N HIS A 192 -11.78 -5.26 -28.98
CA HIS A 192 -11.23 -6.47 -28.36
C HIS A 192 -9.88 -6.82 -29.01
N MET A 193 -8.78 -6.65 -28.25
CA MET A 193 -7.49 -7.26 -28.57
C MET A 193 -7.63 -8.78 -28.58
N ALA A 194 -6.88 -9.48 -29.43
CA ALA A 194 -6.97 -10.94 -29.47
C ALA A 194 -6.34 -11.56 -28.21
N SER A 195 -6.89 -12.68 -27.73
CA SER A 195 -6.38 -13.40 -26.54
C SER A 195 -4.88 -13.66 -26.64
N SER A 196 -4.42 -14.11 -27.82
CA SER A 196 -3.00 -14.36 -28.13
C SER A 196 -2.12 -13.10 -28.03
N GLU A 197 -2.61 -11.92 -28.42
CA GLU A 197 -1.84 -10.67 -28.30
C GLU A 197 -1.69 -10.26 -26.84
N VAL A 198 -2.77 -10.37 -26.06
CA VAL A 198 -2.80 -10.06 -24.62
C VAL A 198 -1.90 -11.03 -23.85
N ALA A 199 -2.03 -12.33 -24.10
CA ALA A 199 -1.27 -13.38 -23.44
C ALA A 199 0.24 -13.29 -23.74
N VAL A 200 0.62 -13.09 -25.02
CA VAL A 200 2.02 -12.85 -25.40
C VAL A 200 2.56 -11.55 -24.82
N TYR A 201 1.76 -10.48 -24.75
CA TYR A 201 2.18 -9.22 -24.13
C TYR A 201 2.49 -9.40 -22.63
N ILE A 202 1.60 -10.05 -21.87
CA ILE A 202 1.79 -10.33 -20.44
C ILE A 202 3.09 -11.11 -20.22
N LEU A 203 3.28 -12.23 -20.92
CA LEU A 203 4.47 -13.07 -20.76
C LEU A 203 5.76 -12.35 -21.17
N ASN A 204 5.75 -11.55 -22.25
CA ASN A 204 6.91 -10.80 -22.70
C ASN A 204 7.28 -9.66 -21.73
N GLN A 205 6.30 -8.92 -21.18
CA GLN A 205 6.57 -7.91 -20.16
C GLN A 205 7.07 -8.51 -18.85
N LEU A 206 6.51 -9.64 -18.41
CA LEU A 206 7.00 -10.35 -17.23
C LEU A 206 8.43 -10.87 -17.45
N PHE A 207 8.72 -11.46 -18.60
CA PHE A 207 10.07 -11.91 -18.94
C PHE A 207 11.06 -10.72 -19.02
N LYS A 208 10.66 -9.59 -19.60
CA LYS A 208 11.49 -8.37 -19.64
C LYS A 208 11.79 -7.85 -18.23
N LYS A 209 10.78 -7.72 -17.36
CA LYS A 209 10.97 -7.31 -15.96
C LYS A 209 11.80 -8.32 -15.16
N LEU A 210 11.65 -9.62 -15.41
CA LEU A 210 12.46 -10.65 -14.78
C LEU A 210 13.94 -10.51 -15.13
N ASN A 211 14.28 -10.24 -16.40
CA ASN A 211 15.66 -9.96 -16.82
C ASN A 211 16.18 -8.64 -16.23
N GLU A 212 15.36 -7.58 -16.18
CA GLU A 212 15.75 -6.29 -15.58
C GLU A 212 16.10 -6.43 -14.09
N VAL A 213 15.30 -7.17 -13.31
CA VAL A 213 15.56 -7.41 -11.88
C VAL A 213 16.72 -8.40 -11.67
N CYS A 214 16.89 -9.41 -12.53
CA CYS A 214 17.98 -10.38 -12.45
C CYS A 214 19.38 -9.77 -12.68
N LEU A 215 19.47 -8.56 -13.27
CA LEU A 215 20.72 -7.86 -13.57
C LEU A 215 21.15 -6.85 -12.48
N VAL A 216 20.40 -6.73 -11.38
CA VAL A 216 20.74 -5.83 -10.25
C VAL A 216 21.67 -6.55 -9.27
N GLU A 217 22.92 -6.10 -9.17
CA GLU A 217 23.99 -6.78 -8.41
C GLU A 217 23.72 -6.90 -6.89
N ASP A 218 22.92 -6.01 -6.30
CA ASP A 218 22.56 -6.05 -4.87
C ASP A 218 21.42 -7.03 -4.52
N GLY A 219 20.76 -7.64 -5.51
CA GLY A 219 20.06 -8.92 -5.35
C GLY A 219 19.01 -9.04 -4.24
N GLU A 220 18.05 -8.10 -4.12
CA GLU A 220 16.86 -8.33 -3.30
C GLU A 220 16.07 -9.55 -3.82
N GLY A 221 16.23 -10.70 -3.15
CA GLY A 221 15.68 -11.97 -3.61
C GLY A 221 14.15 -12.04 -3.59
N GLU A 222 13.48 -11.21 -2.79
CA GLU A 222 12.02 -11.24 -2.61
C GLU A 222 11.24 -10.70 -3.84
N PRO A 223 11.52 -9.52 -4.42
CA PRO A 223 10.89 -9.09 -5.67
C PRO A 223 11.21 -10.00 -6.85
N TYR A 224 12.42 -10.58 -6.93
CA TYR A 224 12.77 -11.55 -7.97
C TYR A 224 11.98 -12.87 -7.81
N HIS A 225 11.89 -13.41 -6.58
CA HIS A 225 11.08 -14.59 -6.29
C HIS A 225 9.57 -14.33 -6.55
N MET A 226 9.08 -13.13 -6.24
CA MET A 226 7.69 -12.73 -6.56
C MET A 226 7.45 -12.76 -8.07
N LEU A 227 8.33 -12.14 -8.88
CA LEU A 227 8.28 -12.18 -10.33
C LEU A 227 8.32 -13.61 -10.89
N LEU A 228 9.20 -14.48 -10.38
CA LEU A 228 9.28 -15.89 -10.79
C LEU A 228 7.98 -16.66 -10.55
N VAL A 229 7.34 -16.48 -9.39
CA VAL A 229 6.07 -17.17 -9.07
C VAL A 229 4.94 -16.66 -9.96
N ILE A 230 4.86 -15.34 -10.20
CA ILE A 230 3.86 -14.75 -11.10
C ILE A 230 4.09 -15.22 -12.56
N PHE A 231 5.34 -15.24 -13.03
CA PHE A 231 5.69 -15.69 -14.37
C PHE A 231 5.38 -17.17 -14.59
N THR A 232 5.82 -18.06 -13.69
CA THR A 232 5.56 -19.50 -13.80
C THR A 232 4.08 -19.85 -13.67
N GLY A 233 3.33 -19.17 -12.80
CA GLY A 233 1.87 -19.30 -12.73
C GLY A 233 1.15 -18.83 -14.01
N SER A 234 1.61 -17.73 -14.62
CA SER A 234 1.06 -17.22 -15.90
C SER A 234 1.38 -18.12 -17.10
N LEU A 235 2.49 -18.87 -17.05
CA LEU A 235 2.93 -19.79 -18.11
C LEU A 235 2.20 -21.14 -18.08
N LEU A 236 1.56 -21.49 -16.97
CA LEU A 236 0.85 -22.76 -16.78
C LEU A 236 -0.13 -23.13 -17.91
N PRO A 237 -1.06 -22.26 -18.36
CA PRO A 237 -2.00 -22.61 -19.44
C PRO A 237 -1.28 -22.87 -20.78
N TYR A 238 -0.23 -22.11 -21.13
CA TYR A 238 0.60 -22.40 -22.31
C TYR A 238 1.27 -23.76 -22.21
N LEU A 239 1.85 -24.09 -21.06
CA LEU A 239 2.51 -25.38 -20.85
C LEU A 239 1.52 -26.56 -20.92
N GLN A 240 0.30 -26.39 -20.39
CA GLN A 240 -0.76 -27.40 -20.48
C GLN A 240 -1.21 -27.65 -21.93
N CYS A 241 -1.43 -26.58 -22.71
CA CYS A 241 -1.80 -26.71 -24.12
C CYS A 241 -0.66 -27.37 -24.96
N LEU A 242 0.60 -27.01 -24.67
CA LEU A 242 1.77 -27.63 -25.31
C LEU A 242 1.96 -29.12 -24.91
N ASP A 243 1.62 -29.50 -23.68
CA ASP A 243 1.71 -30.89 -23.21
C ASP A 243 0.69 -31.78 -23.95
N SER A 244 -0.59 -31.39 -24.00
CA SER A 244 -1.61 -32.08 -24.80
C SER A 244 -1.31 -32.09 -26.29
N TRP A 245 -0.74 -31.01 -26.85
CA TRP A 245 -0.32 -31.01 -28.25
C TRP A 245 0.85 -31.98 -28.53
N LEU A 246 1.80 -32.10 -27.60
CA LEU A 246 2.98 -32.94 -27.76
C LEU A 246 2.71 -34.44 -27.52
N TYR A 247 1.85 -34.77 -26.56
CA TYR A 247 1.57 -36.16 -26.15
C TYR A 247 0.28 -36.73 -26.73
N ASP A 248 -0.83 -35.99 -26.70
CA ASP A 248 -2.11 -36.45 -27.25
C ASP A 248 -2.29 -36.09 -28.74
N GLY A 249 -1.48 -35.16 -29.26
CA GLY A 249 -1.58 -34.64 -30.63
C GLY A 249 -2.75 -33.66 -30.83
N ILE A 250 -3.38 -33.20 -29.74
CA ILE A 250 -4.57 -32.34 -29.75
C ILE A 250 -4.17 -30.94 -29.27
N LEU A 251 -4.35 -29.93 -30.12
CA LEU A 251 -4.23 -28.53 -29.71
C LEU A 251 -5.57 -28.08 -29.08
N ASP A 252 -5.74 -28.31 -27.78
CA ASP A 252 -6.88 -27.78 -27.02
C ASP A 252 -6.62 -26.31 -26.66
N ASP A 253 -6.87 -25.41 -27.62
CA ASP A 253 -6.81 -23.96 -27.46
C ASP A 253 -8.18 -23.31 -27.77
N PRO A 254 -9.17 -23.44 -26.86
CA PRO A 254 -10.52 -22.90 -27.07
C PRO A 254 -10.61 -21.37 -26.99
N TYR A 255 -9.50 -20.65 -26.78
CA TYR A 255 -9.46 -19.19 -26.66
C TYR A 255 -8.50 -18.51 -27.67
N GLU A 256 -7.83 -19.29 -28.53
CA GLU A 256 -6.80 -18.84 -29.47
C GLU A 256 -5.63 -18.06 -28.80
N GLU A 257 -5.09 -18.56 -27.70
CA GLU A 257 -3.89 -17.98 -27.06
C GLU A 257 -2.56 -18.43 -27.68
N VAL A 258 -2.50 -19.64 -28.26
CA VAL A 258 -1.26 -20.35 -28.55
C VAL A 258 -0.83 -20.25 -30.02
N TYR A 259 0.48 -20.10 -30.23
CA TYR A 259 1.12 -20.29 -31.52
C TYR A 259 1.89 -21.63 -31.49
N PRO A 260 1.67 -22.55 -32.45
CA PRO A 260 0.98 -22.38 -33.73
C PRO A 260 -0.56 -22.48 -33.62
N LYS A 261 -1.27 -21.53 -34.26
CA LYS A 261 -2.73 -21.64 -34.44
C LYS A 261 -3.07 -22.81 -35.36
N CYS A 262 -4.10 -23.58 -35.00
CA CYS A 262 -4.68 -24.61 -35.86
C CYS A 262 -5.42 -23.99 -37.05
N TYR A 263 -4.67 -23.65 -38.10
CA TYR A 263 -5.24 -23.47 -39.44
C TYR A 263 -5.81 -24.80 -39.92
N ALA A 264 -7.09 -25.03 -39.68
CA ALA A 264 -7.82 -26.14 -40.28
C ALA A 264 -7.83 -25.95 -41.80
N TYR A 265 -7.04 -26.78 -42.49
CA TYR A 265 -7.07 -26.86 -43.95
C TYR A 265 -8.49 -27.24 -44.39
N THR A 266 -9.12 -26.34 -45.15
CA THR A 266 -10.46 -26.48 -45.74
C THR A 266 -10.36 -26.61 -47.26
#